data_AF-A0AAV0S0A9-F1
#
_entry.id   AF-A0AAV0S0A9-F1
#
_cell.length_a   1.000
_cell.length_b   1.000
_cell.length_c   1.000
_cell.angle_alpha   90.00
_cell.angle_beta   90.00
_cell.angle_gamma   90.00
#
_symmetry.space_group_name_H-M   'P 1'
#
loop_
_entity.id
_entity.type
_entity.pdbx_description
1 polymer ?
#
loop_
_entity_poly.entity_id
_entity_poly.type
_entity_poly.pdbx_seq_one_letter_code
_entity_poly.pdbx_strand_id
1 'polypeptide(L)'
;MQIALFVSSGDALQSGWLLKFLRGVSRAEIKQMQANLAKYSRHFVYSSPAQPLGPEDLAWRMIAGKVVNIKLHTRRSQRVVKESRSICTCDCRRPAANVTVQVR
;
A
#
# COMPACT_ATOMS: atom_id res chain seq x y z
N MET A 1 -8.18 -8.86 20.45
CA MET A 1 -6.75 -9.11 20.79
C MET A 1 -5.93 -8.05 20.09
N GLN A 2 -5.36 -7.09 20.82
CA GLN A 2 -4.71 -5.90 20.24
C GLN A 2 -3.25 -5.87 20.64
N ILE A 3 -2.36 -5.88 19.64
CA ILE A 3 -0.88 -5.93 19.80
C ILE A 3 -0.26 -4.62 19.30
N ALA A 4 -0.91 -3.96 18.34
CA ALA A 4 -0.51 -2.68 17.79
C ALA A 4 -1.76 -1.82 17.51
N LEU A 5 -1.53 -0.51 17.42
CA LEU A 5 -2.53 0.46 17.00
C LEU A 5 -2.30 0.74 15.51
N PHE A 6 -3.32 0.49 14.70
CA PHE A 6 -3.28 0.81 13.27
C PHE A 6 -3.98 2.14 13.04
N VAL A 7 -3.29 3.04 12.34
CA VAL A 7 -3.80 4.36 11.99
C VAL A 7 -3.95 4.43 10.48
N SER A 8 -5.06 4.99 10.01
CA SER A 8 -5.27 5.23 8.59
C SER A 8 -4.30 6.29 8.07
N SER A 9 -3.81 6.12 6.84
CA SER A 9 -2.91 7.09 6.21
C SER A 9 -3.51 8.50 6.15
N GLY A 10 -4.83 8.62 5.96
CA GLY A 10 -5.51 9.92 5.91
C GLY A 10 -5.43 10.70 7.23
N ASP A 11 -5.59 10.01 8.36
CA ASP A 11 -5.56 10.60 9.69
C ASP A 11 -4.11 10.90 10.11
N ALA A 12 -3.16 10.05 9.71
CA ALA A 12 -1.73 10.25 9.99
C ALA A 12 -1.13 11.49 9.31
N LEU A 13 -1.72 11.93 8.18
CA LEU A 13 -1.27 13.12 7.45
C LEU A 13 -1.76 14.43 8.06
N GLN A 14 -2.74 14.39 8.97
CA GLN A 14 -3.25 15.59 9.62
C GLN A 14 -2.22 16.12 10.63
N SER A 15 -1.86 17.40 10.49
CA SER A 15 -0.88 18.05 11.36
C SER A 15 -1.30 17.97 12.82
N GLY A 16 -0.46 17.37 13.67
CA GLY A 16 -0.68 17.28 15.12
C GLY A 16 -1.68 16.20 15.57
N TRP A 17 -2.36 15.51 14.65
CA TRP A 17 -3.33 14.46 14.98
C TRP A 17 -2.66 13.26 15.66
N LEU A 18 -1.55 12.78 15.09
CA LEU A 18 -0.84 11.59 15.61
C LEU A 18 -0.34 11.79 17.05
N LEU A 19 0.20 12.97 17.35
CA LEU A 19 0.67 13.29 18.71
C LEU A 19 -0.49 13.37 19.70
N LYS A 20 -1.63 13.93 19.29
CA LYS A 20 -2.84 13.98 20.12
C LYS A 20 -3.40 12.58 20.37
N PHE A 21 -3.40 11.73 19.34
CA PHE A 21 -3.81 10.33 19.44
C PHE A 21 -2.91 9.55 20.41
N LEU A 22 -1.59 9.61 20.24
CA LEU A 22 -0.64 8.89 21.09
C LEU A 22 -0.68 9.36 22.56
N ARG A 23 -0.91 10.66 22.81
CA ARG A 23 -1.09 11.19 24.16
C ARG A 23 -2.38 10.71 24.84
N GLY A 24 -3.40 10.36 24.07
CA GLY A 24 -4.66 9.81 24.58
C GLY A 24 -4.58 8.35 24.99
N VAL A 25 -3.53 7.62 24.58
CA VAL A 25 -3.36 6.20 24.91
C VAL A 25 -2.97 6.04 26.38
N SER A 26 -3.78 5.30 27.12
CA SER A 26 -3.55 5.08 28.55
C SER A 26 -2.39 4.11 28.80
N ARG A 27 -1.74 4.25 29.95
CA ARG A 27 -0.69 3.30 30.38
C ARG A 27 -1.22 1.87 30.54
N ALA A 28 -2.50 1.71 30.90
CA ALA A 28 -3.14 0.42 31.06
C ALA A 28 -3.26 -0.31 29.71
N GLU A 29 -3.69 0.38 28.67
CA GLU A 29 -3.76 -0.15 27.31
C GLU A 29 -2.38 -0.55 26.78
N ILE A 30 -1.36 0.28 27.03
CA ILE A 30 0.03 -0.04 26.65
C ILE A 30 0.49 -1.34 27.33
N LYS A 31 0.26 -1.47 28.65
CA LYS A 31 0.60 -2.71 29.38
C LYS A 31 -0.16 -3.92 28.85
N GLN A 32 -1.42 -3.76 28.49
CA GLN A 32 -2.23 -4.84 27.91
C GLN A 32 -1.69 -5.28 26.55
N MET A 33 -1.31 -4.33 25.68
CA MET A 33 -0.67 -4.64 24.39
C MET A 33 0.68 -5.33 24.59
N GLN A 34 1.50 -4.88 25.54
CA GLN A 34 2.78 -5.53 25.88
C GLN A 34 2.58 -6.96 26.38
N ALA A 35 1.61 -7.19 27.27
CA ALA A 35 1.30 -8.53 27.77
C ALA A 35 0.80 -9.45 26.64
N ASN A 36 0.00 -8.93 25.72
CA ASN A 36 -0.41 -9.67 24.53
C ASN A 36 0.78 -9.98 23.64
N LEU A 37 1.67 -9.02 23.40
CA LEU A 37 2.88 -9.22 22.59
C LEU A 37 3.80 -10.29 23.19
N ALA A 38 4.00 -10.28 24.51
CA ALA A 38 4.85 -11.24 25.21
C ALA A 38 4.33 -12.70 25.13
N LYS A 39 3.01 -12.90 24.99
CA LYS A 39 2.44 -14.23 24.77
C LYS A 39 2.85 -14.81 23.42
N TYR A 40 2.93 -13.97 22.39
CA TYR A 40 3.19 -14.41 21.01
C TYR A 40 4.66 -14.26 20.59
N SER A 41 5.42 -13.39 21.25
CA SER A 41 6.81 -13.09 20.87
C SER A 41 7.72 -14.32 20.87
N ARG A 42 7.42 -15.33 21.70
CA ARG A 42 8.16 -16.60 21.74
C ARG A 42 8.10 -17.39 20.43
N HIS A 43 7.04 -17.20 19.64
CA HIS A 43 6.89 -17.85 18.34
C HIS A 43 7.56 -17.06 17.20
N PHE A 44 7.83 -15.77 17.43
CA PHE A 44 8.47 -14.88 16.47
C PHE A 44 9.93 -14.65 16.89
N VAL A 45 10.77 -15.67 16.69
CA VAL A 45 12.21 -15.51 16.85
C VAL A 45 12.74 -14.77 15.63
N TYR A 46 12.72 -13.44 15.69
CA TYR A 46 13.45 -12.61 14.75
C TYR A 46 14.91 -12.51 15.20
N SER A 47 15.83 -13.11 14.44
CA SER A 47 17.26 -13.00 14.73
C SER A 47 17.82 -11.76 14.04
N SER A 48 18.43 -10.85 14.78
CA SER A 48 19.22 -9.75 14.21
C SER A 48 20.68 -9.97 14.59
N PRO A 49 21.58 -10.33 13.65
CA PRO A 49 21.38 -10.41 12.19
C PRO A 49 20.60 -11.67 11.75
N ALA A 50 19.93 -11.57 10.59
CA ALA A 50 19.21 -12.70 10.00
C ALA A 50 20.17 -13.86 9.76
N GLN A 51 19.81 -15.05 10.26
CA GLN A 51 20.60 -16.24 10.01
C GLN A 51 20.52 -16.63 8.52
N PRO A 52 21.62 -17.07 7.90
CA PRO A 52 21.60 -17.52 6.51
C PRO A 52 20.62 -18.69 6.37
N LEU A 53 19.77 -18.67 5.34
CA LEU A 53 18.66 -19.62 5.13
C LEU A 53 17.55 -19.59 6.18
N GLY A 54 17.54 -18.60 7.07
CA GLY A 54 16.44 -18.36 7.99
C GLY A 54 15.17 -17.91 7.26
N PRO A 55 13.99 -18.00 7.91
CA PRO A 55 12.73 -17.53 7.33
C PRO A 55 12.80 -16.05 6.91
N GLU A 56 13.52 -15.24 7.69
CA GLU A 56 13.78 -13.83 7.40
C GLU A 56 14.65 -13.63 6.16
N ASP A 57 15.78 -14.33 6.07
CA ASP A 57 16.68 -14.27 4.91
C ASP A 57 15.95 -14.69 3.63
N LEU A 58 15.16 -15.77 3.69
CA LEU A 58 14.34 -16.22 2.57
C LEU A 58 13.28 -15.17 2.17
N ALA A 59 12.59 -14.57 3.15
CA ALA A 59 11.64 -13.50 2.89
C ALA A 59 12.32 -12.28 2.24
N TRP A 60 13.47 -11.84 2.76
CA TRP A 60 14.23 -10.72 2.20
C TRP A 60 14.78 -11.02 0.81
N ARG A 61 15.25 -12.23 0.53
CA ARG A 61 15.69 -12.66 -0.82
C ARG A 61 14.53 -12.66 -1.81
N MET A 62 13.36 -13.14 -1.39
CA MET A 62 12.14 -13.09 -2.21
C MET A 62 11.69 -11.64 -2.47
N ILE A 63 11.76 -10.77 -1.47
CA ILE A 63 11.45 -9.34 -1.62
C ILE A 63 12.44 -8.70 -2.59
N ALA A 64 13.74 -8.91 -2.42
CA ALA A 64 14.79 -8.37 -3.27
C ALA A 64 14.57 -8.72 -4.75
N GLY A 65 14.18 -9.96 -5.05
CA GLY A 65 13.82 -10.38 -6.41
C GLY A 65 12.58 -9.67 -6.97
N LYS A 66 11.61 -9.30 -6.13
CA LYS A 66 10.40 -8.57 -6.53
C LYS A 66 10.60 -7.06 -6.70
N VAL A 67 11.61 -6.45 -6.07
CA VAL A 67 11.84 -4.99 -6.12
C VAL A 67 11.98 -4.48 -7.56
N VAL A 68 12.71 -5.21 -8.40
CA VAL A 68 12.90 -4.83 -9.82
C VAL A 68 11.57 -4.83 -10.57
N ASN A 69 10.72 -5.84 -10.32
CA ASN A 69 9.41 -5.93 -10.94
C ASN A 69 8.45 -4.83 -10.45
N ILE A 70 8.45 -4.53 -9.15
CA ILE A 70 7.67 -3.41 -8.59
C ILE A 70 8.08 -2.10 -9.27
N LYS A 71 9.38 -1.83 -9.37
CA LYS A 71 9.89 -0.63 -10.07
C LYS A 71 9.44 -0.58 -11.52
N LEU A 72 9.44 -1.70 -12.24
CA LEU A 72 8.93 -1.78 -13.61
C LEU A 72 7.43 -1.46 -13.68
N HIS A 73 6.61 -2.07 -12.81
CA HIS A 73 5.17 -1.82 -12.74
C HIS A 73 4.84 -0.37 -12.39
N THR A 74 5.55 0.23 -11.43
CA THR A 74 5.42 1.65 -11.10
C THR A 74 5.77 2.55 -12.29
N ARG A 75 6.84 2.24 -13.02
CA ARG A 75 7.18 3.00 -14.25
C ARG A 75 6.12 2.84 -15.34
N ARG A 76 5.54 1.64 -15.51
CA ARG A 76 4.45 1.39 -16.46
C ARG A 76 3.21 2.18 -16.09
N SER A 77 2.81 2.19 -14.81
CA SER A 77 1.64 2.95 -14.37
C SER A 77 1.83 4.47 -14.51
N GLN A 78 3.06 4.97 -14.34
CA GLN A 78 3.39 6.38 -14.60
C GLN A 78 3.29 6.77 -16.08
N ARG A 79 3.48 5.83 -17.03
CA ARG A 79 3.30 6.10 -18.47
C ARG A 79 1.83 6.13 -18.89
N VAL A 80 0.93 5.60 -18.07
CA VAL A 80 -0.50 5.64 -18.36
C VAL A 80 -1.02 7.01 -17.94
N VAL A 81 -1.16 7.91 -18.89
CA VAL A 81 -1.77 9.22 -18.69
C VAL A 81 -3.27 9.01 -18.44
N LYS A 82 -3.78 9.43 -17.26
CA LYS A 82 -5.18 9.23 -16.85
C LYS A 82 -6.22 9.78 -17.83
N GLU A 83 -5.85 10.74 -18.67
CA GLU A 83 -6.71 11.35 -19.70
C GLU A 83 -6.45 10.88 -21.14
N SER A 84 -5.45 10.03 -21.42
CA SER A 84 -5.17 9.61 -22.81
C SER A 84 -6.21 8.66 -23.40
N ARG A 85 -7.25 8.28 -22.65
CA ARG A 85 -8.35 7.45 -23.15
C ARG A 85 -9.44 8.24 -23.88
N SER A 86 -9.42 9.58 -23.87
CA SER A 86 -10.39 10.41 -24.60
C SER A 86 -9.84 11.05 -25.87
N ILE A 87 -8.52 11.00 -26.10
CA ILE A 87 -7.89 11.53 -27.30
C ILE A 87 -7.29 10.35 -28.08
N CYS A 88 -8.13 9.73 -28.90
CA CYS A 88 -7.62 8.92 -30.00
C CYS A 88 -6.80 9.84 -30.92
N THR A 89 -5.51 9.55 -31.10
CA THR A 89 -4.64 10.20 -32.09
C THR A 89 -4.83 9.66 -33.51
N CYS A 90 -5.81 8.78 -33.74
CA CYS A 90 -6.25 8.54 -35.11
C CYS A 90 -7.05 9.75 -35.58
N ASP A 91 -6.68 10.30 -36.75
CA ASP A 91 -7.43 11.30 -37.49
C ASP A 91 -8.80 10.71 -37.90
N CYS A 92 -9.73 10.60 -36.96
CA CYS A 92 -11.12 10.33 -37.24
C CYS A 92 -11.72 11.61 -37.83
N ARG A 93 -11.61 11.79 -39.15
CA ARG A 93 -12.46 12.72 -39.89
C ARG A 93 -13.91 12.37 -39.56
N ARG A 94 -14.59 13.21 -38.79
CA ARG A 94 -16.05 13.18 -38.66
C ARG A 94 -16.63 13.51 -40.04
N PRO A 95 -17.34 12.61 -40.74
CA PRO A 95 -18.15 13.02 -41.87
C PRO A 95 -19.23 13.96 -41.33
N ALA A 96 -19.49 15.03 -42.07
CA ALA A 96 -20.48 16.03 -41.70
C ALA A 96 -21.82 15.37 -41.32
N ALA A 97 -22.39 15.83 -40.22
CA ALA A 97 -23.74 15.49 -39.79
C ALA A 97 -24.69 15.68 -40.97
N ASN A 98 -25.30 14.59 -41.44
CA ASN A 98 -26.58 14.51 -42.18
C ASN A 98 -26.88 13.05 -42.57
N VAL A 99 -26.88 12.14 -41.59
CA VAL A 99 -27.46 10.80 -41.81
C VAL A 99 -28.52 10.56 -40.76
N THR A 100 -29.77 10.79 -41.15
CA THR A 100 -30.97 10.34 -40.44
C THR A 100 -30.99 8.82 -40.44
N VAL A 101 -30.75 8.20 -39.29
CA VAL A 101 -31.00 6.76 -39.11
C VAL A 101 -32.41 6.63 -38.54
N GLN A 102 -33.35 6.19 -39.38
CA GLN A 102 -34.67 5.76 -38.96
C GLN A 102 -34.55 4.55 -38.03
N VAL A 103 -35.24 4.60 -36.89
CA VAL A 103 -35.47 3.45 -36.03
C VAL A 103 -36.63 2.64 -36.63
N ARG A 104 -36.36 1.37 -36.96
CA ARG A 104 -37.37 0.31 -37.08
C ARG A 104 -37.16 -0.67 -35.94
#